data_AF-A0A1F7V7I9-F1
#
_entry.id   AF-A0A1F7V7I9-F1
#
_cell.length_a   1.000
_cell.length_b   1.000
_cell.length_c   1.000
_cell.angle_alpha   90.00
_cell.angle_beta   90.00
_cell.angle_gamma   90.00
#
_symmetry.space_group_name_H-M   'P 1'
#
loop_
_entity.id
_entity.type
_entity.pdbx_description
1 polymer ?
#
loop_
_entity_poly.entity_id
_entity_poly.type
_entity_poly.pdbx_seq_one_letter_code
_entity_poly.pdbx_strand_id
1 'polypeptide(L)'
;MRDYDYPAKNTVRDAWMRFLPEFFQDTQAHGLYLPGHQNLEFPCYEQKRLSKDRLIGIEHDPSRFAAVKRKANGIRLIHGNVRDAVCEIEQQHIPRLRFANLDFEGLYSRLISEILSLFRVFPSTSGGYLCVTSFSSRDEETLLQGMIHTSKFYSGRAERTEFMSDYGRMVNRYVALKHILKDPRASDHSHLTRELGFLWWMTLVMGVMQFPGDTYGIIDEAYLTELDAILERIDERSRARSEGTLDFHLVYDTELATRMCAHTSCLWPSGFQHFIYYTAPGLPMHVWMLKIDFINTKKKPSHQDVLEQVWQFATRTPLIYVDKMGTAHSLV
;
A
#
# COMPACT_ATOMS: atom_id res chain seq x y z
N MET A 1 7.30 -24.53 -11.03
CA MET A 1 7.87 -23.64 -10.00
C MET A 1 8.09 -22.30 -10.69
N ARG A 2 7.42 -21.21 -10.27
CA ARG A 2 7.66 -19.88 -10.88
C ARG A 2 9.03 -19.41 -10.41
N ASP A 3 9.91 -19.02 -11.33
CA ASP A 3 11.19 -18.42 -10.97
C ASP A 3 10.93 -17.07 -10.27
N TYR A 4 11.57 -16.85 -9.12
CA TYR A 4 11.50 -15.57 -8.42
C TYR A 4 12.55 -14.60 -8.99
N ASP A 5 13.55 -15.13 -9.68
CA ASP A 5 14.52 -14.37 -10.46
C ASP A 5 13.90 -13.98 -11.81
N TYR A 6 13.48 -12.73 -11.91
CA TYR A 6 12.82 -12.21 -13.10
C TYR A 6 13.22 -10.74 -13.29
N PRO A 7 13.78 -10.34 -14.45
CA PRO A 7 14.40 -9.03 -14.62
C PRO A 7 13.55 -7.85 -14.15
N ALA A 8 12.26 -7.80 -14.50
CA ALA A 8 11.40 -6.69 -14.07
C ALA A 8 11.18 -6.67 -12.55
N LYS A 9 10.99 -7.84 -11.92
CA LYS A 9 10.87 -7.95 -10.46
C LYS A 9 12.19 -7.61 -9.77
N ASN A 10 13.32 -7.94 -10.37
CA ASN A 10 14.65 -7.60 -9.88
C ASN A 10 14.88 -6.08 -9.90
N THR A 11 14.51 -5.40 -10.98
CA THR A 11 14.58 -3.93 -11.05
C THR A 11 13.73 -3.27 -9.97
N VAL A 12 12.52 -3.78 -9.71
CA VAL A 12 11.65 -3.29 -8.62
C VAL A 12 12.25 -3.58 -7.25
N ARG A 13 12.80 -4.78 -7.03
CA ARG A 13 13.50 -5.15 -5.80
C ARG A 13 14.72 -4.25 -5.55
N ASP A 14 15.49 -3.93 -6.58
CA ASP A 14 16.61 -2.99 -6.48
C ASP A 14 16.13 -1.57 -6.18
N ALA A 15 15.01 -1.15 -6.78
CA ALA A 15 14.38 0.13 -6.46
C ALA A 15 13.92 0.18 -5.00
N TRP A 16 13.34 -0.90 -4.48
CA TRP A 16 12.98 -1.02 -3.07
C TRP A 16 14.20 -0.90 -2.16
N MET A 17 15.30 -1.57 -2.48
CA MET A 17 16.55 -1.45 -1.70
C MET A 17 17.12 -0.02 -1.73
N ARG A 18 16.96 0.72 -2.83
CA ARG A 18 17.34 2.14 -2.91
C ARG A 18 16.38 3.06 -2.16
N PHE A 19 15.10 2.70 -2.07
CA PHE A 19 14.09 3.47 -1.35
C PHE A 19 14.25 3.38 0.17
N LEU A 20 14.76 2.24 0.67
CA LEU A 20 15.18 2.09 2.06
C LEU A 20 16.40 2.98 2.38
N PRO A 21 16.59 3.37 3.66
CA PRO A 21 17.80 4.05 4.11
C PRO A 21 19.07 3.34 3.64
N GLU A 22 20.16 4.08 3.44
CA GLU A 22 21.45 3.48 3.10
C GLU A 22 21.89 2.45 4.17
N PHE A 23 21.74 2.83 5.45
CA PHE A 23 21.93 1.95 6.59
C PHE A 23 20.83 2.17 7.63
N PHE A 24 20.36 1.09 8.25
CA PHE A 24 19.55 1.21 9.46
C PHE A 24 20.46 1.51 10.65
N GLN A 25 20.45 2.76 11.11
CA GLN A 25 21.25 3.19 12.27
C GLN A 25 20.68 2.68 13.61
N ASP A 26 19.37 2.40 13.63
CA ASP A 26 18.69 1.89 14.80
C ASP A 26 19.03 0.41 15.02
N THR A 27 19.71 0.13 16.13
CA THR A 27 20.03 -1.24 16.55
C THR A 27 18.79 -2.08 16.87
N GLN A 28 17.60 -1.48 16.93
CA GLN A 28 16.31 -2.15 17.13
C GLN A 28 15.48 -2.24 15.84
N ALA A 29 16.06 -1.94 14.67
CA ALA A 29 15.35 -2.01 13.40
C ALA A 29 14.95 -3.44 13.02
N HIS A 30 13.66 -3.75 13.14
CA HIS A 30 13.07 -5.02 12.69
C HIS A 30 12.38 -4.85 11.34
N GLY A 31 12.39 -5.92 10.54
CA GLY A 31 11.84 -5.94 9.19
C GLY A 31 11.01 -7.17 8.93
N LEU A 32 9.93 -6.99 8.18
CA LEU A 32 9.07 -8.09 7.74
C LEU A 32 9.07 -8.17 6.22
N TYR A 33 9.21 -9.36 5.66
CA TYR A 33 9.12 -9.57 4.21
C TYR A 33 8.65 -10.99 3.86
N LEU A 34 8.37 -11.24 2.58
CA LEU A 34 7.97 -12.55 2.09
C LEU A 34 9.15 -13.18 1.32
N PRO A 35 10.07 -13.90 2.00
CA PRO A 35 11.21 -14.50 1.34
C PRO A 35 10.75 -15.56 0.34
N GLY A 36 11.14 -15.38 -0.92
CA GLY A 36 11.03 -16.44 -1.91
C GLY A 36 11.98 -17.60 -1.60
N HIS A 37 11.78 -18.75 -2.25
CA HIS A 37 12.66 -19.91 -2.10
C HIS A 37 14.15 -19.64 -2.39
N GLN A 38 14.46 -18.69 -3.30
CA GLN A 38 15.83 -18.24 -3.59
C GLN A 38 16.35 -17.21 -2.58
N ASN A 39 15.44 -16.53 -1.86
CA ASN A 39 15.73 -15.48 -0.88
C ASN A 39 16.73 -14.42 -1.40
N LEU A 40 16.41 -13.83 -2.57
CA LEU A 40 17.30 -12.92 -3.30
C LEU A 40 17.48 -11.57 -2.58
N GLU A 41 16.59 -11.22 -1.67
CA GLU A 41 16.57 -9.96 -0.93
C GLU A 41 17.53 -9.96 0.28
N PHE A 42 17.81 -11.13 0.88
CA PHE A 42 18.58 -11.21 2.13
C PHE A 42 19.98 -10.57 2.06
N PRO A 43 20.82 -10.85 1.04
CA PRO A 43 22.13 -10.19 0.92
C PRO A 43 22.04 -8.67 0.84
N CYS A 44 20.96 -8.14 0.24
CA CYS A 44 20.73 -6.71 0.17
C CYS A 44 20.40 -6.14 1.56
N TYR A 45 19.58 -6.83 2.37
CA TYR A 45 19.31 -6.43 3.75
C TYR A 45 20.56 -6.47 4.64
N GLU A 46 21.45 -7.44 4.46
CA GLU A 46 22.74 -7.48 5.17
C GLU A 46 23.61 -6.26 4.84
N GLN A 47 23.65 -5.83 3.58
CA GLN A 47 24.36 -4.60 3.16
C GLN A 47 23.77 -3.34 3.83
N LYS A 48 22.48 -3.36 4.16
CA LYS A 48 21.79 -2.31 4.94
C LYS A 48 22.04 -2.39 6.46
N ARG A 49 22.91 -3.31 6.91
CA ARG A 49 23.25 -3.62 8.31
C ARG A 49 22.09 -4.22 9.12
N LEU A 50 21.16 -4.90 8.46
CA LEU A 50 20.13 -5.68 9.13
C LEU A 50 20.61 -7.11 9.30
N SER A 51 20.75 -7.53 10.55
CA SER A 51 21.10 -8.90 10.88
C SER A 51 19.89 -9.83 10.75
N LYS A 52 20.15 -11.12 10.51
CA LYS A 52 19.11 -12.16 10.30
C LYS A 52 18.10 -12.27 11.45
N ASP A 53 18.52 -12.02 12.68
CA ASP A 53 17.67 -12.05 13.88
C ASP A 53 16.62 -10.93 13.92
N ARG A 54 16.83 -9.87 13.12
CA ARG A 54 15.91 -8.73 12.98
C ARG A 54 14.97 -8.86 11.80
N LEU A 55 15.08 -9.94 11.03
CA LEU A 55 14.28 -10.19 9.85
C LEU A 55 13.27 -11.30 10.14
N ILE A 56 12.01 -10.99 9.82
CA ILE A 56 10.88 -11.90 9.93
C ILE A 56 10.40 -12.18 8.51
N GLY A 57 10.45 -13.44 8.11
CA GLY A 57 9.91 -13.91 6.85
C GLY A 57 8.55 -14.58 7.02
N ILE A 58 7.67 -14.39 6.04
CA ILE A 58 6.36 -15.05 5.97
C ILE A 58 6.29 -15.92 4.72
N GLU A 59 5.81 -17.16 4.89
CA GLU A 59 5.39 -18.01 3.77
C GLU A 59 4.06 -18.67 4.14
N HIS A 60 3.04 -18.44 3.32
CA HIS A 60 1.68 -18.90 3.55
C HIS A 60 1.37 -20.21 2.85
N ASP A 61 2.12 -20.55 1.79
CA ASP A 61 1.93 -21.78 1.01
C ASP A 61 2.63 -22.95 1.73
N PRO A 62 1.87 -23.90 2.31
CA PRO A 62 2.46 -25.01 3.05
C PRO A 62 3.37 -25.88 2.17
N SER A 63 3.10 -25.94 0.87
CA SER A 63 3.89 -26.71 -0.09
C SER A 63 5.27 -26.10 -0.34
N ARG A 64 5.43 -24.79 -0.12
CA ARG A 64 6.69 -24.04 -0.30
C ARG A 64 7.44 -23.80 0.99
N PHE A 65 6.74 -23.79 2.12
CA PHE A 65 7.31 -23.45 3.43
C PHE A 65 8.61 -24.22 3.73
N ALA A 66 8.66 -25.53 3.46
CA ALA A 66 9.85 -26.33 3.68
C ALA A 66 11.04 -25.96 2.77
N ALA A 67 10.78 -25.49 1.55
CA ALA A 67 11.82 -25.00 0.63
C ALA A 67 12.33 -23.63 1.07
N VAL A 68 11.42 -22.70 1.40
CA VAL A 68 11.77 -21.36 1.91
C VAL A 68 12.56 -21.48 3.22
N LYS A 69 12.13 -22.36 4.14
CA LYS A 69 12.82 -22.59 5.41
C LYS A 69 14.26 -23.04 5.28
N ARG A 70 14.56 -23.90 4.30
CA ARG A 70 15.94 -24.34 4.03
C ARG A 70 16.83 -23.21 3.49
N LYS A 71 16.25 -22.17 2.92
CA LYS A 71 16.93 -21.04 2.26
C LYS A 71 16.75 -19.70 2.99
N ALA A 72 16.12 -19.73 4.16
CA ALA A 72 15.86 -18.56 5.00
C ALA A 72 17.14 -17.95 5.59
N ASN A 73 18.29 -18.61 5.47
CA ASN A 73 19.57 -18.12 5.99
C ASN A 73 19.54 -17.79 7.51
N GLY A 74 18.71 -18.53 8.26
CA GLY A 74 18.57 -18.36 9.71
C GLY A 74 17.71 -17.17 10.13
N ILE A 75 17.01 -16.49 9.22
CA ILE A 75 15.93 -15.57 9.59
C ILE A 75 14.79 -16.32 10.27
N ARG A 76 14.02 -15.62 11.10
CA ARG A 76 12.78 -16.17 11.65
C ARG A 76 11.76 -16.34 10.52
N LEU A 77 11.13 -17.50 10.44
CA LEU A 77 10.06 -17.75 9.49
C LEU A 77 8.77 -18.14 10.19
N ILE A 78 7.70 -17.48 9.78
CA ILE A 78 6.34 -17.71 10.26
C ILE A 78 5.56 -18.36 9.12
N HIS A 79 4.94 -19.50 9.42
CA HIS A 79 4.04 -20.17 8.50
C HIS A 79 2.66 -19.55 8.66
N GLY A 80 2.17 -18.88 7.62
CA GLY A 80 0.91 -18.15 7.69
C GLY A 80 0.92 -16.89 6.82
N ASN A 81 0.00 -15.98 7.09
CA ASN A 81 -0.13 -14.69 6.43
C ASN A 81 0.40 -13.54 7.32
N VAL A 82 0.23 -12.29 6.88
CA VAL A 82 0.70 -11.11 7.63
C VAL A 82 0.06 -11.00 9.03
N ARG A 83 -1.21 -11.42 9.19
CA ARG A 83 -1.91 -11.39 10.49
C ARG A 83 -1.28 -12.37 11.47
N ASP A 84 -0.92 -13.57 11.01
CA ASP A 84 -0.25 -14.57 11.84
C ASP A 84 1.11 -14.04 12.33
N ALA A 85 1.85 -13.36 11.45
CA ALA A 85 3.10 -12.71 11.82
C ALA A 85 2.93 -11.56 12.82
N VAL A 86 1.88 -10.75 12.66
CA VAL A 86 1.52 -9.70 13.62
C VAL A 86 1.23 -10.30 14.99
N CYS A 87 0.41 -11.36 15.06
CA CYS A 87 0.11 -12.03 16.33
C CYS A 87 1.38 -12.55 17.01
N GLU A 88 2.29 -13.15 16.25
CA GLU A 88 3.56 -13.64 16.80
C GLU A 88 4.48 -12.51 17.27
N ILE A 89 4.57 -11.40 16.51
CA ILE A 89 5.30 -10.19 16.88
C ILE A 89 4.79 -9.67 18.22
N GLU A 90 3.47 -9.57 18.37
CA GLU A 90 2.83 -9.07 19.59
C GLU A 90 3.08 -9.98 20.79
N GLN A 91 2.86 -11.30 20.63
CA GLN A 91 3.07 -12.28 21.69
C GLN A 91 4.52 -12.33 22.18
N GLN A 92 5.47 -12.17 21.27
CA GLN A 92 6.90 -12.21 21.58
C GLN A 92 7.47 -10.84 21.94
N HIS A 93 6.65 -9.79 21.99
CA HIS A 93 7.06 -8.43 22.33
C HIS A 93 8.21 -7.92 21.44
N ILE A 94 8.18 -8.27 20.14
CA ILE A 94 9.18 -7.81 19.19
C ILE A 94 8.94 -6.30 18.93
N PRO A 95 10.00 -5.46 18.90
CA PRO A 95 9.86 -4.05 18.59
C PRO A 95 9.11 -3.79 17.27
N ARG A 96 8.40 -2.66 17.21
CA ARG A 96 7.68 -2.24 16.00
C ARG A 96 8.60 -2.18 14.79
N LEU A 97 8.06 -2.58 13.65
CA LEU A 97 8.79 -2.78 12.41
C LEU A 97 9.21 -1.44 11.78
N ARG A 98 10.45 -1.39 11.31
CA ARG A 98 10.99 -0.28 10.50
C ARG A 98 10.67 -0.42 9.03
N PHE A 99 10.45 -1.63 8.55
CA PHE A 99 9.96 -1.82 7.19
C PHE A 99 9.13 -3.09 7.04
N ALA A 100 8.28 -3.08 6.02
CA ALA A 100 7.57 -4.26 5.55
C ALA A 100 7.62 -4.32 4.02
N ASN A 101 7.98 -5.47 3.44
CA ASN A 101 7.95 -5.71 2.00
C ASN A 101 7.01 -6.86 1.67
N LEU A 102 5.82 -6.53 1.19
CA LEU A 102 4.71 -7.44 1.05
C LEU A 102 4.39 -7.72 -0.42
N ASP A 103 4.27 -9.00 -0.76
CA ASP A 103 3.84 -9.45 -2.10
C ASP A 103 2.53 -10.23 -1.96
N PHE A 104 1.42 -9.58 -2.29
CA PHE A 104 0.10 -10.14 -2.09
C PHE A 104 -0.39 -10.85 -3.34
N GLU A 105 -0.37 -12.17 -3.27
CA GLU A 105 -1.02 -13.05 -4.23
C GLU A 105 -2.46 -13.35 -3.78
N GLY A 106 -3.45 -12.49 -4.12
CA GLY A 106 -4.83 -12.75 -3.72
C GLY A 106 -5.85 -11.64 -4.00
N LEU A 107 -7.06 -11.84 -3.46
CA LEU A 107 -8.18 -10.91 -3.55
C LEU A 107 -7.88 -9.58 -2.85
N TYR A 108 -8.43 -8.49 -3.39
CA TYR A 108 -8.26 -7.13 -2.88
C TYR A 108 -8.69 -6.97 -1.41
N SER A 109 -9.78 -7.60 -0.98
CA SER A 109 -10.26 -7.56 0.41
C SER A 109 -9.27 -8.16 1.41
N ARG A 110 -8.62 -9.26 1.03
CA ARG A 110 -7.60 -9.93 1.85
C ARG A 110 -6.38 -9.04 2.06
N LEU A 111 -5.93 -8.37 0.99
CA LEU A 111 -4.85 -7.38 1.06
C LEU A 111 -5.11 -6.32 2.14
N ILE A 112 -6.32 -5.75 2.17
CA ILE A 112 -6.67 -4.66 3.10
C ILE A 112 -6.61 -5.12 4.56
N SER A 113 -7.20 -6.27 4.87
CA SER A 113 -7.19 -6.83 6.23
C SER A 113 -5.78 -7.11 6.74
N GLU A 114 -4.90 -7.58 5.84
CA GLU A 114 -3.50 -7.84 6.16
C GLU A 114 -2.70 -6.53 6.34
N ILE A 115 -2.95 -5.49 5.54
CA ILE A 115 -2.36 -4.15 5.75
C ILE A 115 -2.82 -3.56 7.08
N LEU A 116 -4.12 -3.57 7.39
CA LEU A 116 -4.64 -3.06 8.67
C LEU A 116 -3.99 -3.78 9.86
N SER A 117 -3.82 -5.09 9.75
CA SER A 117 -3.15 -5.89 10.79
C SER A 117 -1.68 -5.50 10.91
N LEU A 118 -0.96 -5.32 9.79
CA LEU A 118 0.43 -4.86 9.80
C LEU A 118 0.60 -3.54 10.55
N PHE A 119 -0.30 -2.56 10.35
CA PHE A 119 -0.17 -1.24 10.96
C PHE A 119 -0.31 -1.22 12.50
N ARG A 120 -0.69 -2.34 13.12
CA ARG A 120 -0.59 -2.51 14.57
C ARG A 120 0.86 -2.63 15.03
N VAL A 121 1.72 -3.26 14.23
CA VAL A 121 3.14 -3.48 14.56
C VAL A 121 4.08 -2.60 13.75
N PHE A 122 3.55 -1.76 12.85
CA PHE A 122 4.28 -0.86 11.96
C PHE A 122 3.55 0.49 11.89
N PRO A 123 4.23 1.63 11.73
CA PRO A 123 5.68 1.81 11.74
C PRO A 123 6.26 1.89 13.16
N SER A 124 7.58 1.86 13.27
CA SER A 124 8.28 2.15 14.51
C SER A 124 8.19 3.64 14.89
N THR A 125 8.65 4.00 16.09
CA THR A 125 8.72 5.40 16.57
C THR A 125 9.59 6.31 15.71
N SER A 126 10.52 5.75 14.93
CA SER A 126 11.36 6.52 13.99
C SER A 126 10.75 6.61 12.59
N GLY A 127 9.50 6.15 12.41
CA GLY A 127 8.83 5.98 11.12
C GLY A 127 8.95 4.57 10.52
N GLY A 128 8.70 4.43 9.23
CA GLY A 128 8.82 3.15 8.55
C GLY A 128 8.71 3.23 7.03
N TYR A 129 9.11 2.14 6.38
CA TYR A 129 9.09 1.97 4.93
C TYR A 129 8.20 0.79 4.57
N LEU A 130 7.21 1.00 3.73
CA LEU A 130 6.26 -0.03 3.31
C LEU A 130 6.37 -0.24 1.80
N CYS A 131 6.64 -1.47 1.37
CA CYS A 131 6.44 -1.90 0.00
C CYS A 131 5.25 -2.85 -0.06
N VAL A 132 4.28 -2.55 -0.92
CA VAL A 132 3.14 -3.41 -1.20
C VAL A 132 3.12 -3.72 -2.69
N THR A 133 3.21 -4.99 -3.03
CA THR A 133 3.05 -5.50 -4.38
C THR A 133 1.74 -6.28 -4.48
N SER A 134 0.96 -6.06 -5.53
CA SER A 134 -0.28 -6.81 -5.75
C SER A 134 -0.67 -6.90 -7.22
N PHE A 135 -1.38 -7.98 -7.59
CA PHE A 135 -1.97 -8.15 -8.92
C PHE A 135 -3.09 -7.13 -9.20
N SER A 136 -3.30 -6.80 -10.47
CA SER A 136 -4.52 -6.13 -10.94
C SER A 136 -5.71 -7.12 -10.96
N SER A 137 -6.85 -6.76 -10.34
CA SER A 137 -8.10 -7.53 -10.42
C SER A 137 -8.75 -7.43 -11.81
N ARG A 138 -9.63 -8.39 -12.13
CA ARG A 138 -10.09 -8.71 -13.49
C ARG A 138 -11.56 -8.38 -13.79
N ASP A 139 -12.30 -7.70 -12.90
CA ASP A 139 -13.78 -7.72 -12.93
C ASP A 139 -14.46 -6.35 -13.14
N GLU A 140 -15.69 -6.37 -13.67
CA GLU A 140 -16.52 -5.18 -13.97
C GLU A 140 -16.88 -4.33 -12.72
N GLU A 141 -16.92 -4.93 -11.52
CA GLU A 141 -17.05 -4.21 -10.24
C GLU A 141 -15.94 -3.16 -10.02
N THR A 142 -14.83 -3.28 -10.77
CA THR A 142 -13.68 -2.38 -10.66
C THR A 142 -14.02 -0.95 -11.08
N LEU A 143 -14.96 -0.68 -12.00
CA LEU A 143 -15.29 0.72 -12.35
C LEU A 143 -16.01 1.44 -11.22
N LEU A 144 -17.02 0.77 -10.66
CA LEU A 144 -17.82 1.28 -9.56
C LEU A 144 -16.96 1.54 -8.31
N GLN A 145 -16.05 0.62 -7.98
CA GLN A 145 -15.11 0.82 -6.89
C GLN A 145 -14.20 2.05 -7.11
N GLY A 146 -13.76 2.29 -8.35
CA GLY A 146 -12.97 3.47 -8.69
C GLY A 146 -13.74 4.77 -8.42
N MET A 147 -14.99 4.85 -8.88
CA MET A 147 -15.89 5.98 -8.64
C MET A 147 -16.10 6.25 -7.16
N ILE A 148 -16.34 5.18 -6.38
CA ILE A 148 -16.54 5.29 -4.92
C ILE A 148 -15.29 5.86 -4.26
N HIS A 149 -14.10 5.34 -4.59
CA HIS A 149 -12.85 5.83 -4.01
C HIS A 149 -12.53 7.27 -4.44
N THR A 150 -12.75 7.64 -5.71
CA THR A 150 -12.60 9.05 -6.14
C THR A 150 -13.57 9.96 -5.40
N SER A 151 -14.82 9.53 -5.19
CA SER A 151 -15.82 10.30 -4.44
C SER A 151 -15.43 10.48 -2.97
N LYS A 152 -14.80 9.49 -2.35
CA LYS A 152 -14.25 9.59 -0.98
C LYS A 152 -13.12 10.63 -0.92
N PHE A 153 -12.17 10.60 -1.86
CA PHE A 153 -11.13 11.64 -1.96
C PHE A 153 -11.72 13.03 -2.21
N TYR A 154 -12.68 13.13 -3.14
CA TYR A 154 -13.33 14.38 -3.48
C TYR A 154 -14.09 14.99 -2.29
N SER A 155 -14.78 14.15 -1.51
CA SER A 155 -15.53 14.54 -0.31
C SER A 155 -14.63 14.94 0.85
N GLY A 156 -13.42 14.38 0.93
CA GLY A 156 -12.46 14.68 1.99
C GLY A 156 -11.64 15.96 1.80
N ARG A 157 -11.68 16.61 0.63
CA ARG A 157 -10.85 17.79 0.29
C ARG A 157 -11.62 19.11 0.33
N ALA A 158 -10.91 20.19 0.63
CA ALA A 158 -11.45 21.55 0.60
C ALA A 158 -11.53 22.15 -0.82
N GLU A 159 -10.51 21.92 -1.67
CA GLU A 159 -10.37 22.57 -2.99
C GLU A 159 -10.84 21.69 -4.17
N ARG A 160 -12.08 21.90 -4.60
CA ARG A 160 -12.76 21.05 -5.60
C ARG A 160 -12.24 21.21 -7.04
N THR A 161 -11.87 22.42 -7.44
CA THR A 161 -11.43 22.70 -8.82
C THR A 161 -10.06 22.10 -9.11
N GLU A 162 -9.13 22.19 -8.15
CA GLU A 162 -7.81 21.57 -8.27
C GLU A 162 -7.94 20.04 -8.37
N PHE A 163 -8.84 19.44 -7.59
CA PHE A 163 -9.10 18.01 -7.60
C PHE A 163 -9.47 17.47 -8.98
N MET A 164 -10.39 18.13 -9.70
CA MET A 164 -10.82 17.67 -11.02
C MET A 164 -9.69 17.72 -12.06
N SER A 165 -8.85 18.75 -11.99
CA SER A 165 -7.67 18.87 -12.86
C SER A 165 -6.66 17.75 -12.59
N ASP A 166 -6.35 17.51 -11.30
CA ASP A 166 -5.50 16.42 -10.84
C ASP A 166 -6.02 15.04 -11.26
N TYR A 167 -7.31 14.82 -11.06
CA TYR A 167 -7.96 13.56 -11.41
C TYR A 167 -7.90 13.32 -12.92
N GLY A 168 -8.15 14.34 -13.75
CA GLY A 168 -8.02 14.23 -15.20
C GLY A 168 -6.60 13.84 -15.64
N ARG A 169 -5.56 14.38 -15.00
CA ARG A 169 -4.17 13.96 -15.24
C ARG A 169 -3.93 12.51 -14.88
N MET A 170 -4.42 12.05 -13.72
CA MET A 170 -4.32 10.65 -13.32
C MET A 170 -4.99 9.72 -14.34
N VAL A 171 -6.22 10.05 -14.77
CA VAL A 171 -6.96 9.26 -15.77
C VAL A 171 -6.13 9.11 -17.05
N ASN A 172 -5.62 10.23 -17.60
CA ASN A 172 -4.82 10.19 -18.82
C ASN A 172 -3.57 9.31 -18.69
N ARG A 173 -2.88 9.38 -17.55
CA ARG A 173 -1.70 8.54 -17.26
C ARG A 173 -2.03 7.04 -17.25
N TYR A 174 -3.16 6.66 -16.66
CA TYR A 174 -3.59 5.26 -16.62
C TYR A 174 -4.17 4.74 -17.94
N VAL A 175 -4.80 5.61 -18.74
CA VAL A 175 -5.19 5.29 -20.12
C VAL A 175 -3.94 5.07 -20.99
N ALA A 176 -2.94 5.94 -20.89
CA ALA A 176 -1.66 5.77 -21.59
C ALA A 176 -0.97 4.46 -21.19
N LEU A 177 -0.96 4.14 -19.89
CA LEU A 177 -0.47 2.86 -19.39
C LEU A 177 -1.20 1.69 -20.08
N LYS A 178 -2.54 1.67 -20.13
CA LYS A 178 -3.28 0.60 -20.81
C LYS A 178 -2.80 0.37 -22.25
N HIS A 179 -2.58 1.45 -23.01
CA HIS A 179 -2.09 1.35 -24.39
C HIS A 179 -0.66 0.78 -24.50
N ILE A 180 0.22 1.12 -23.56
CA ILE A 180 1.57 0.55 -23.48
C ILE A 180 1.51 -0.92 -23.11
N LEU A 181 0.65 -1.26 -22.15
CA LEU A 181 0.53 -2.60 -21.61
C LEU A 181 -0.13 -3.59 -22.56
N LYS A 182 -1.04 -3.12 -23.43
CA LYS A 182 -1.81 -3.94 -24.38
C LYS A 182 -2.48 -5.15 -23.73
N ASP A 183 -2.81 -5.11 -22.42
CA ASP A 183 -3.48 -6.23 -21.75
C ASP A 183 -4.93 -6.29 -22.22
N PRO A 184 -5.33 -7.32 -22.98
CA PRO A 184 -6.70 -7.44 -23.46
C PRO A 184 -7.71 -7.68 -22.33
N ARG A 185 -7.25 -7.97 -21.10
CA ARG A 185 -8.09 -8.31 -19.94
C ARG A 185 -8.30 -7.13 -18.99
N ALA A 186 -7.61 -6.01 -19.16
CA ALA A 186 -7.76 -4.83 -18.31
C ALA A 186 -8.82 -3.87 -18.88
N SER A 187 -9.77 -3.43 -18.04
CA SER A 187 -10.70 -2.36 -18.42
C SER A 187 -9.95 -1.02 -18.48
N ASP A 188 -10.55 0.00 -19.10
CA ASP A 188 -9.94 1.34 -19.23
C ASP A 188 -9.52 1.98 -17.90
N HIS A 189 -10.12 1.54 -16.79
CA HIS A 189 -9.87 2.12 -15.47
C HIS A 189 -9.41 1.11 -14.42
N SER A 190 -9.17 -0.17 -14.76
CA SER A 190 -8.76 -1.18 -13.78
C SER A 190 -7.54 -0.76 -12.95
N HIS A 191 -6.52 -0.21 -13.62
CA HIS A 191 -5.30 0.26 -12.96
C HIS A 191 -5.53 1.51 -12.10
N LEU A 192 -6.39 2.43 -12.55
CA LEU A 192 -6.73 3.64 -11.81
C LEU A 192 -7.56 3.32 -10.56
N THR A 193 -8.57 2.46 -10.66
CA THR A 193 -9.36 2.03 -9.49
C THR A 193 -8.47 1.40 -8.44
N ARG A 194 -7.55 0.53 -8.86
CA ARG A 194 -6.65 -0.16 -7.95
C ARG A 194 -5.78 0.82 -7.17
N GLU A 195 -5.27 1.83 -7.87
CA GLU A 195 -4.53 2.94 -7.30
C GLU A 195 -5.37 3.66 -6.24
N LEU A 196 -6.53 4.18 -6.64
CA LEU A 196 -7.41 4.96 -5.78
C LEU A 196 -7.87 4.17 -4.56
N GLY A 197 -8.17 2.89 -4.74
CA GLY A 197 -8.54 2.00 -3.66
C GLY A 197 -7.41 1.83 -2.66
N PHE A 198 -6.21 1.45 -3.13
CA PHE A 198 -5.05 1.29 -2.26
C PHE A 198 -4.73 2.59 -1.50
N LEU A 199 -4.70 3.72 -2.20
CA LEU A 199 -4.42 5.02 -1.59
C LEU A 199 -5.48 5.44 -0.58
N TRP A 200 -6.77 5.18 -0.86
CA TRP A 200 -7.83 5.45 0.10
C TRP A 200 -7.65 4.64 1.38
N TRP A 201 -7.33 3.35 1.27
CA TRP A 201 -7.07 2.51 2.44
C TRP A 201 -5.84 2.98 3.22
N MET A 202 -4.78 3.40 2.53
CA MET A 202 -3.61 3.99 3.18
C MET A 202 -3.98 5.25 3.97
N THR A 203 -4.76 6.15 3.38
CA THR A 203 -5.30 7.33 4.07
C THR A 203 -6.08 6.93 5.30
N LEU A 204 -7.07 6.03 5.15
CA LEU A 204 -7.94 5.60 6.24
C LEU A 204 -7.14 4.96 7.38
N VAL A 205 -6.25 4.02 7.07
CA VAL A 205 -5.41 3.33 8.06
C VAL A 205 -4.56 4.33 8.84
N MET A 206 -3.93 5.29 8.16
CA MET A 206 -3.13 6.31 8.83
C MET A 206 -3.98 7.23 9.71
N GLY A 207 -5.23 7.49 9.32
CA GLY A 207 -6.17 8.28 10.11
C GLY A 207 -6.71 7.57 11.35
N VAL A 208 -7.01 6.27 11.27
CA VAL A 208 -7.64 5.52 12.38
C VAL A 208 -6.63 4.85 13.31
N MET A 209 -5.36 4.71 12.91
CA MET A 209 -4.37 4.04 13.75
C MET A 209 -3.85 4.98 14.85
N GLN A 210 -3.96 4.53 16.09
CA GLN A 210 -3.43 5.20 17.28
C GLN A 210 -2.31 4.39 17.90
N PHE A 211 -1.36 5.07 18.55
CA PHE A 211 -0.22 4.44 19.22
C PHE A 211 -0.10 4.97 20.66
N PRO A 212 -0.82 4.39 21.63
CA PRO A 212 -0.74 4.80 23.02
C PRO A 212 0.59 4.33 23.64
N GLY A 213 1.49 5.28 23.90
CA GLY A 213 2.80 5.01 24.52
C GLY A 213 3.73 4.20 23.62
N ASP A 214 4.52 3.31 24.23
CA ASP A 214 5.49 2.46 23.53
C ASP A 214 4.92 1.10 23.07
N THR A 215 3.61 0.94 23.14
CA THR A 215 2.92 -0.31 22.76
C THR A 215 2.68 -0.41 21.24
N TYR A 216 2.03 -1.50 20.83
CA TYR A 216 1.52 -1.67 19.48
C TYR A 216 0.36 -0.73 19.19
N GLY A 217 0.16 -0.45 17.90
CA GLY A 217 -0.94 0.35 17.40
C GLY A 217 -2.29 -0.32 17.65
N ILE A 218 -3.30 0.51 17.91
CA ILE A 218 -4.70 0.13 18.06
C ILE A 218 -5.55 0.92 17.06
N ILE A 219 -6.68 0.35 16.67
CA ILE A 219 -7.65 1.02 15.81
C ILE A 219 -8.54 1.91 16.68
N ASP A 220 -8.70 3.17 16.28
CA ASP A 220 -9.74 4.05 16.83
C ASP A 220 -11.10 3.62 16.30
N GLU A 221 -11.71 2.65 16.97
CA GLU A 221 -13.01 2.08 16.60
C GLU A 221 -14.13 3.14 16.64
N ALA A 222 -14.03 4.13 17.54
CA ALA A 222 -15.03 5.18 17.65
C ALA A 222 -15.00 6.07 16.40
N TYR A 223 -13.80 6.53 16.01
CA TYR A 223 -13.64 7.33 14.80
C TYR A 223 -13.95 6.54 13.53
N LEU A 224 -13.55 5.26 13.45
CA LEU A 224 -13.89 4.39 12.33
C LEU A 224 -15.41 4.23 12.19
N THR A 225 -16.13 4.03 13.29
CA THR A 225 -17.59 3.95 13.30
C THR A 225 -18.24 5.26 12.85
N GLU A 226 -17.71 6.42 13.27
CA GLU A 226 -18.19 7.72 12.80
C GLU A 226 -18.03 7.88 11.28
N LEU A 227 -16.92 7.40 10.72
CA LEU A 227 -16.68 7.46 9.28
C LEU A 227 -17.56 6.47 8.51
N ASP A 228 -17.83 5.29 9.05
CA ASP A 228 -18.49 4.19 8.34
C ASP A 228 -19.83 4.61 7.72
N ALA A 229 -20.71 5.23 8.52
CA ALA A 229 -22.01 5.71 8.03
C ALA A 229 -21.89 6.78 6.91
N ILE A 230 -20.84 7.60 6.93
CA ILE A 230 -20.57 8.59 5.89
C ILE A 230 -20.07 7.89 4.62
N LEU A 231 -19.19 6.91 4.78
CA LEU A 231 -18.60 6.15 3.67
C LEU A 231 -19.63 5.25 2.98
N GLU A 232 -20.52 4.60 3.75
CA GLU A 232 -21.66 3.84 3.22
C GLU A 232 -22.59 4.72 2.40
N ARG A 233 -22.94 5.91 2.92
CA ARG A 233 -23.77 6.89 2.20
C ARG A 233 -23.13 7.35 0.88
N ILE A 234 -21.81 7.55 0.85
CA ILE A 234 -21.07 7.86 -0.39
C ILE A 234 -21.14 6.67 -1.36
N ASP A 235 -20.96 5.44 -0.86
CA ASP A 235 -21.04 4.21 -1.66
C ASP A 235 -22.43 4.08 -2.30
N GLU A 236 -23.50 4.04 -1.49
CA GLU A 236 -24.90 3.93 -1.95
C GLU A 236 -25.26 4.96 -3.01
N ARG A 237 -24.91 6.24 -2.78
CA ARG A 237 -25.17 7.32 -3.76
C ARG A 237 -24.38 7.15 -5.05
N SER A 238 -23.15 6.64 -4.96
CA SER A 238 -22.32 6.38 -6.13
C SER A 238 -22.91 5.23 -6.95
N ARG A 239 -23.39 4.16 -6.29
CA ARG A 239 -24.06 3.02 -6.93
C ARG A 239 -25.36 3.43 -7.61
N ALA A 240 -26.24 4.12 -6.89
CA ALA A 240 -27.54 4.56 -7.41
C ALA A 240 -27.41 5.46 -8.65
N ARG A 241 -26.34 6.26 -8.75
CA ARG A 241 -26.07 7.10 -9.95
C ARG A 241 -25.42 6.33 -11.09
N SER A 242 -24.76 5.22 -10.80
CA SER A 242 -24.15 4.35 -11.80
C SER A 242 -25.17 3.39 -12.43
N GLU A 243 -26.29 3.14 -11.75
CA GLU A 243 -27.40 2.36 -12.31
C GLU A 243 -28.01 3.09 -13.53
N GLY A 244 -27.79 2.53 -14.73
CA GLY A 244 -28.41 2.97 -15.97
C GLY A 244 -27.61 3.98 -16.82
N THR A 245 -26.42 4.41 -16.39
CA THR A 245 -25.52 5.23 -17.22
C THR A 245 -24.09 4.69 -17.15
N LEU A 246 -23.36 4.71 -18.27
CA LEU A 246 -21.92 4.41 -18.33
C LEU A 246 -21.06 5.63 -17.91
N ASP A 247 -21.69 6.68 -17.40
CA ASP A 247 -21.05 7.96 -17.11
C ASP A 247 -20.46 7.98 -15.69
N PHE A 248 -19.27 8.57 -15.58
CA PHE A 248 -18.55 8.72 -14.33
C PHE A 248 -19.14 9.88 -13.51
N HIS A 249 -19.89 9.56 -12.45
CA HIS A 249 -20.48 10.54 -11.52
C HIS A 249 -19.74 10.61 -10.19
N LEU A 250 -19.32 11.81 -9.79
CA LEU A 250 -18.73 12.04 -8.48
C LEU A 250 -19.80 12.44 -7.45
N VAL A 251 -19.74 11.79 -6.29
CA VAL A 251 -20.54 12.15 -5.11
C VAL A 251 -19.68 12.99 -4.17
N TYR A 252 -20.29 14.03 -3.62
CA TYR A 252 -19.65 14.90 -2.64
C TYR A 252 -20.42 14.90 -1.32
N ASP A 253 -19.70 14.72 -0.22
CA ASP A 253 -20.23 14.75 1.13
C ASP A 253 -19.39 15.68 2.01
N THR A 254 -19.99 16.78 2.48
CA THR A 254 -19.29 17.78 3.31
C THR A 254 -18.91 17.25 4.68
N GLU A 255 -19.63 16.26 5.20
CA GLU A 255 -19.44 15.77 6.57
C GLU A 255 -18.09 15.07 6.71
N LEU A 256 -17.67 14.35 5.65
CA LEU A 256 -16.39 13.65 5.64
C LEU A 256 -15.23 14.63 5.88
N ALA A 257 -15.16 15.72 5.12
CA ALA A 257 -14.13 16.74 5.31
C ALA A 257 -14.13 17.29 6.75
N THR A 258 -15.29 17.66 7.29
CA THR A 258 -15.39 18.19 8.66
C THR A 258 -14.85 17.20 9.71
N ARG A 259 -15.20 15.92 9.60
CA ARG A 259 -14.70 14.87 10.51
C ARG A 259 -13.21 14.64 10.35
N MET A 260 -12.70 14.67 9.13
CA MET A 260 -11.27 14.50 8.85
C MET A 260 -10.43 15.71 9.30
N CYS A 261 -10.95 16.93 9.26
CA CYS A 261 -10.28 18.11 9.82
C CYS A 261 -10.17 18.03 11.34
N ALA A 262 -11.21 17.53 12.01
CA ALA A 262 -11.29 17.49 13.47
C ALA A 262 -10.44 16.37 14.09
N HIS A 263 -10.16 15.30 13.34
CA HIS A 263 -9.36 14.18 13.80
C HIS A 263 -7.88 14.34 13.43
N THR A 264 -6.97 13.98 14.33
CA THR A 264 -5.52 14.10 14.10
C THR A 264 -4.85 12.76 13.89
N SER A 265 -3.92 12.68 12.95
CA SER A 265 -3.09 11.49 12.71
C SER A 265 -1.71 11.62 13.37
N CYS A 266 -1.18 10.50 13.87
CA CYS A 266 0.23 10.41 14.29
C CYS A 266 1.15 9.84 13.20
N LEU A 267 0.61 9.53 12.03
CA LEU A 267 1.33 8.99 10.88
C LEU A 267 1.29 10.00 9.73
N TRP A 268 2.45 10.27 9.15
CA TRP A 268 2.59 11.20 8.03
C TRP A 268 3.27 10.53 6.84
N PRO A 269 2.60 10.39 5.68
CA PRO A 269 3.27 9.88 4.50
C PRO A 269 4.23 10.95 3.96
N SER A 270 5.51 10.62 3.82
CA SER A 270 6.57 11.57 3.44
C SER A 270 7.38 11.17 2.21
N GLY A 271 7.12 9.99 1.65
CA GLY A 271 7.71 9.57 0.39
C GLY A 271 6.84 8.53 -0.30
N PHE A 272 6.83 8.57 -1.62
CA PHE A 272 6.04 7.66 -2.45
C PHE A 272 6.78 7.34 -3.75
N GLN A 273 6.80 6.07 -4.14
CA GLN A 273 7.17 5.64 -5.48
C GLN A 273 6.18 4.58 -5.95
N HIS A 274 5.90 4.60 -7.26
CA HIS A 274 4.94 3.70 -7.85
C HIS A 274 5.50 3.03 -9.09
N PHE A 275 5.46 1.70 -9.09
CA PHE A 275 5.92 0.88 -10.20
C PHE A 275 4.83 -0.05 -10.69
N ILE A 276 4.86 -0.33 -11.98
CA ILE A 276 4.07 -1.38 -12.62
C ILE A 276 4.98 -2.26 -13.44
N TYR A 277 4.82 -3.58 -13.32
CA TYR A 277 5.56 -4.55 -14.12
C TYR A 277 4.70 -5.78 -14.41
N TYR A 278 5.14 -6.64 -15.34
CA TYR A 278 4.45 -7.90 -15.63
C TYR A 278 5.24 -9.05 -15.08
N THR A 279 4.62 -9.96 -14.33
CA THR A 279 5.24 -11.25 -13.99
C THR A 279 5.57 -12.04 -15.26
N ALA A 280 6.43 -13.06 -15.16
CA ALA A 280 6.78 -13.90 -16.32
C ALA A 280 5.55 -14.51 -17.05
N PRO A 281 4.47 -14.93 -16.37
CA PRO A 281 3.21 -15.35 -17.02
C PRO A 281 2.36 -14.22 -17.62
N GLY A 282 2.83 -12.98 -17.59
CA GLY A 282 2.10 -11.84 -18.13
C GLY A 282 0.97 -11.33 -17.24
N LEU A 283 1.12 -11.39 -15.91
CA LEU A 283 0.18 -10.75 -14.98
C LEU A 283 0.69 -9.38 -14.55
N PRO A 284 -0.13 -8.31 -14.62
CA PRO A 284 0.27 -6.98 -14.17
C PRO A 284 0.39 -6.93 -12.65
N MET A 285 1.47 -6.31 -12.17
CA MET A 285 1.75 -6.06 -10.76
C MET A 285 1.83 -4.56 -10.54
N HIS A 286 1.10 -4.06 -9.54
CA HIS A 286 1.30 -2.74 -8.98
C HIS A 286 2.18 -2.84 -7.74
N VAL A 287 3.11 -1.90 -7.60
CA VAL A 287 4.02 -1.83 -6.47
C VAL A 287 4.02 -0.41 -5.93
N TRP A 288 3.57 -0.27 -4.68
CA TRP A 288 3.60 0.98 -3.95
C TRP A 288 4.72 0.93 -2.92
N MET A 289 5.60 1.93 -2.94
CA MET A 289 6.62 2.12 -1.92
C MET A 289 6.31 3.41 -1.18
N LEU A 290 6.05 3.31 0.13
CA LEU A 290 5.69 4.44 0.98
C LEU A 290 6.71 4.61 2.10
N LYS A 291 7.10 5.85 2.35
CA LYS A 291 7.79 6.26 3.57
C LYS A 291 6.77 6.94 4.48
N ILE A 292 6.71 6.50 5.72
CA ILE A 292 5.76 6.99 6.72
C ILE A 292 6.56 7.46 7.92
N ASP A 293 6.46 8.75 8.24
CA ASP A 293 7.05 9.33 9.44
C ASP A 293 6.09 9.21 10.62
N PHE A 294 6.65 9.00 11.81
CA PHE A 294 5.89 8.92 13.05
C PHE A 294 5.93 10.27 13.77
N ILE A 295 4.79 10.92 13.92
CA ILE A 295 4.66 12.27 14.47
C ILE A 295 4.40 12.21 15.97
N ASN A 296 5.47 12.29 16.76
CA ASN A 296 5.42 12.28 18.22
C ASN A 296 5.43 13.70 18.84
N THR A 297 4.82 14.68 18.17
CA THR A 297 4.76 16.06 18.67
C THR A 297 3.34 16.41 19.12
N LYS A 298 3.20 17.51 19.88
CA LYS A 298 1.89 18.03 20.29
C LYS A 298 1.05 18.52 19.10
N LYS A 299 1.71 18.96 18.01
CA LYS A 299 1.05 19.47 16.81
C LYS A 299 1.04 18.38 15.75
N LYS A 300 0.00 17.56 15.78
CA LYS A 300 -0.25 16.49 14.80
C LYS A 300 -0.99 17.04 13.57
N PRO A 301 -0.74 16.52 12.37
CA PRO A 301 -1.56 16.82 11.19
C PRO A 301 -2.98 16.30 11.40
N SER A 302 -3.94 16.95 10.74
CA SER A 302 -5.30 16.42 10.62
C SER A 302 -5.32 15.19 9.69
N HIS A 303 -6.35 14.36 9.80
CA HIS A 303 -6.57 13.26 8.84
C HIS A 303 -6.84 13.81 7.43
N GLN A 304 -7.41 15.01 7.31
CA GLN A 304 -7.52 15.70 6.03
C GLN A 304 -6.15 16.03 5.43
N ASP A 305 -5.19 16.54 6.22
CA ASP A 305 -3.84 16.82 5.73
C ASP A 305 -3.17 15.55 5.19
N VAL A 306 -3.37 14.42 5.86
CA VAL A 306 -2.89 13.10 5.38
C VAL A 306 -3.53 12.74 4.05
N LEU A 307 -4.85 12.89 3.90
CA LEU A 307 -5.54 12.64 2.64
C LEU A 307 -5.00 13.51 1.51
N GLU A 308 -4.78 14.80 1.78
CA GLU A 308 -4.24 15.74 0.80
C GLU A 308 -2.82 15.35 0.38
N GLN A 309 -1.97 14.96 1.33
CA GLN A 309 -0.61 14.50 1.05
C GLN A 309 -0.60 13.21 0.21
N VAL A 310 -1.45 12.24 0.54
CA VAL A 310 -1.60 11.00 -0.25
C VAL A 310 -2.06 11.32 -1.67
N TRP A 311 -3.04 12.21 -1.82
CA TRP A 311 -3.51 12.62 -3.14
C TRP A 311 -2.43 13.33 -3.95
N GLN A 312 -1.67 14.25 -3.34
CA GLN A 312 -0.55 14.92 -4.00
C GLN A 312 0.52 13.92 -4.45
N PHE A 313 0.82 12.89 -3.66
CA PHE A 313 1.72 11.82 -4.10
C PHE A 313 1.17 11.08 -5.31
N ALA A 314 -0.11 10.71 -5.28
CA ALA A 314 -0.77 9.99 -6.36
C ALA A 314 -0.71 10.77 -7.69
N THR A 315 -0.90 12.08 -7.63
CA THR A 315 -1.03 12.94 -8.82
C THR A 315 0.32 13.43 -9.34
N ARG A 316 1.31 13.62 -8.47
CA ARG A 316 2.61 14.23 -8.84
C ARG A 316 3.73 13.22 -9.00
N THR A 317 3.63 12.04 -8.39
CA THR A 317 4.67 11.01 -8.51
C THR A 317 4.55 10.33 -9.88
N PRO A 318 5.64 10.22 -10.65
CA PRO A 318 5.61 9.50 -11.92
C PRO A 318 5.26 8.03 -11.70
N LEU A 319 4.47 7.49 -12.62
CA LEU A 319 4.20 6.05 -12.68
C LEU A 319 5.32 5.39 -13.50
N ILE A 320 6.06 4.46 -12.91
CA ILE A 320 7.19 3.82 -13.58
C ILE A 320 6.78 2.43 -14.09
N TYR A 321 6.75 2.25 -15.41
CA TYR A 321 6.59 0.93 -16.02
C TYR A 321 7.95 0.24 -16.18
N VAL A 322 8.08 -1.00 -15.71
CA VAL A 322 9.27 -1.83 -15.92
C VAL A 322 8.93 -2.95 -16.90
N ASP A 323 9.65 -2.99 -18.01
CA ASP A 323 9.45 -4.01 -19.04
C ASP A 323 10.09 -5.36 -18.69
N LYS A 324 9.82 -6.37 -19.51
CA LYS A 324 10.31 -7.75 -19.32
C LYS A 324 11.84 -7.88 -19.28
N MET A 325 12.57 -6.91 -19.83
CA MET A 325 14.04 -6.89 -19.82
C MET A 325 14.58 -6.18 -18.57
N GLY A 326 13.70 -5.62 -17.73
CA GLY A 326 14.08 -4.84 -16.55
C GLY A 326 14.30 -3.35 -16.83
N THR A 327 13.93 -2.84 -18.01
CA THR A 327 14.09 -1.42 -18.35
C THR A 327 12.93 -0.61 -17.81
N ALA A 328 13.23 0.50 -17.13
CA ALA A 328 12.25 1.39 -16.54
C ALA A 328 11.87 2.55 -17.47
N HIS A 329 10.57 2.81 -17.59
CA HIS A 329 9.95 3.83 -18.43
C HIS A 329 9.04 4.70 -17.58
N SER A 330 9.29 6.01 -17.53
CA SER A 330 8.49 6.95 -16.74
C SER A 330 7.27 7.42 -17.50
N LEU A 331 6.10 7.31 -16.88
CA LEU A 331 4.83 7.88 -17.35
C LEU A 331 4.50 9.08 -16.46
N VAL A 332 4.62 10.28 -17.05
CA VAL A 332 4.31 11.57 -16.39
C VAL A 332 2.84 11.89 -16.60
#